data_AF-A0A1M6L2W1-F1
#
_entry.id   AF-A0A1M6L2W1-F1
#
_cell.length_a   1.000
_cell.length_b   1.000
_cell.length_c   1.000
_cell.angle_alpha   90.00
_cell.angle_beta   90.00
_cell.angle_gamma   90.00
#
_symmetry.space_group_name_H-M   'P 1'
#
loop_
_entity.id
_entity.type
_entity.pdbx_description
1 polymer ?
#
loop_
_entity_poly.entity_id
_entity_poly.type
_entity_poly.pdbx_seq_one_letter_code
_entity_poly.pdbx_strand_id
1 'polypeptide(L)'
;MTRLRIGYRSIFNKKYEIELFDFLIGNTDQFNIPYNGLDLWNSKESETKVLQVEERIEYFHFMYIPVFPVTHVWTLRKEDGKLYSLESVKYKIESRVKKSRYPIYTFMLPLLVLLSISIYILSVYGKKHLRAYRQDKKKQITKELLLSKLDSAEPPFYIVLAKDGLSKNTLQRVDSMVDQTYFISKLPLKIDTFEYGTLDYTYYSALEKYRLIQTQVSKDSLYSLVYGNSYLHLDNEIKKVLSAKELETPKLEISFNDQGLEIKNLGKPITFINFTDNSPEKGLWKFEPNLYLDTNKSILGMYSQKNVKAKNNEEIRLTLTFDDGEEFIEYEVSGTYTDIGGRKSFVENQINRVE
;
A
#
# COMPACT_ATOMS: atom_id res chain seq x y z
N MET A 1 28.77 -20.21 22.34
CA MET A 1 27.49 -20.74 21.86
C MET A 1 26.61 -21.11 23.05
N THR A 2 25.64 -20.27 23.40
CA THR A 2 24.62 -20.55 24.42
C THR A 2 23.70 -21.66 23.90
N ARG A 3 23.91 -22.89 24.34
CA ARG A 3 23.00 -24.01 24.02
C ARG A 3 21.61 -23.66 24.54
N LEU A 4 20.66 -23.60 23.63
CA LEU A 4 19.25 -23.36 23.91
C LEU A 4 18.76 -24.49 24.82
N ARG A 5 18.48 -24.18 26.10
CA ARG A 5 18.05 -25.17 27.10
C ARG A 5 16.53 -25.17 27.19
N ILE A 6 15.92 -26.26 26.73
CA ILE A 6 14.50 -26.54 26.90
C ILE A 6 14.39 -27.67 27.93
N GLY A 7 13.45 -27.57 28.86
CA GLY A 7 13.23 -28.65 29.82
C GLY A 7 12.20 -28.30 30.88
N TYR A 8 11.94 -29.27 31.75
CA TYR A 8 11.01 -29.14 32.87
C TYR A 8 11.78 -28.79 34.15
N ARG A 9 11.25 -27.85 34.93
CA ARG A 9 11.84 -27.46 36.22
C ARG A 9 10.74 -27.16 37.21
N SER A 10 10.98 -27.47 38.47
CA SER A 10 10.00 -27.25 39.54
C SER A 10 10.26 -25.93 40.24
N ILE A 11 9.19 -25.19 40.53
CA ILE A 11 9.20 -23.98 41.35
C ILE A 11 8.42 -24.28 42.64
N PHE A 12 8.94 -23.85 43.78
CA PHE A 12 8.23 -23.96 45.06
C PHE A 12 6.92 -23.17 45.01
N ASN A 13 5.81 -23.79 45.45
CA ASN A 13 4.51 -23.14 45.54
C ASN A 13 4.11 -22.92 47.00
N LYS A 14 4.08 -24.00 47.80
CA LYS A 14 3.57 -23.95 49.17
C LYS A 14 4.18 -25.03 50.06
N LYS A 15 4.26 -24.78 51.36
CA LYS A 15 4.72 -25.75 52.37
C LYS A 15 3.58 -26.14 53.31
N TYR A 16 3.66 -27.36 53.81
CA TYR A 16 2.75 -27.96 54.78
C TYR A 16 3.57 -28.70 55.85
N GLU A 17 3.09 -28.67 57.10
CA GLU A 17 3.69 -29.43 58.20
C GLU A 17 3.40 -30.92 58.01
N ILE A 18 4.39 -31.77 58.29
CA ILE A 18 4.30 -33.21 58.05
C ILE A 18 3.19 -33.88 58.88
N GLU A 19 2.87 -33.31 60.05
CA GLU A 19 1.84 -33.79 60.97
C GLU A 19 0.44 -33.83 60.34
N LEU A 20 0.20 -33.01 59.31
CA LEU A 20 -1.09 -32.96 58.60
C LEU A 20 -1.41 -34.23 57.80
N PHE A 21 -0.44 -35.12 57.60
CA PHE A 21 -0.52 -36.21 56.62
C PHE A 21 -0.47 -37.63 57.22
N ASP A 22 -0.51 -37.77 58.56
CA ASP A 22 -0.52 -39.06 59.27
C ASP A 22 0.52 -40.08 58.75
N PHE A 23 1.73 -39.63 58.43
CA PHE A 23 2.80 -40.53 58.03
C PHE A 23 3.33 -41.27 59.26
N LEU A 24 3.04 -42.58 59.40
CA LEU A 24 3.70 -43.41 60.39
C LEU A 24 5.22 -43.34 60.16
N ILE A 25 5.99 -42.98 61.20
CA ILE A 25 7.46 -42.79 61.15
C ILE A 25 8.18 -44.02 60.57
N GLY A 26 7.60 -45.22 60.69
CA GLY A 26 8.12 -46.47 60.09
C GLY A 26 7.94 -46.63 58.57
N ASN A 27 7.21 -45.74 57.88
CA ASN A 27 7.07 -45.75 56.41
C ASN A 27 8.06 -44.81 55.70
N THR A 28 9.00 -44.23 56.44
CA THR A 28 9.95 -43.23 55.93
C THR A 28 10.91 -43.77 54.87
N ASP A 29 11.11 -45.09 54.82
CA ASP A 29 11.90 -45.75 53.77
C ASP A 29 11.29 -45.58 52.37
N GLN A 30 9.96 -45.44 52.27
CA GLN A 30 9.27 -45.18 51.00
C GLN A 30 9.52 -43.77 50.44
N PHE A 31 10.09 -42.88 51.26
CA PHE A 31 10.39 -41.48 50.94
C PHE A 31 11.89 -41.23 50.76
N ASN A 32 12.71 -42.27 50.61
CA ASN A 32 14.16 -42.14 50.41
C ASN A 32 14.56 -41.96 48.94
N ILE A 33 13.60 -41.79 48.02
CA ILE A 33 13.88 -41.56 46.60
C ILE A 33 14.26 -40.08 46.40
N PRO A 34 15.51 -39.76 46.03
CA PRO A 34 15.92 -38.39 45.78
C PRO A 34 15.09 -37.77 44.67
N TYR A 35 14.65 -36.54 44.86
CA TYR A 35 13.95 -35.80 43.83
C TYR A 35 14.91 -35.49 42.68
N ASN A 36 14.59 -35.98 41.48
CA ASN A 36 15.41 -35.83 40.27
C ASN A 36 15.05 -34.59 39.45
N GLY A 37 14.05 -33.81 39.86
CA GLY A 37 13.67 -32.58 39.17
C GLY A 37 14.64 -31.44 39.46
N LEU A 38 14.88 -30.60 38.45
CA LEU A 38 15.82 -29.48 38.56
C LEU A 38 15.12 -28.29 39.21
N ASP A 39 15.63 -27.88 40.38
CA ASP A 39 15.11 -26.78 41.19
C ASP A 39 15.71 -25.44 40.76
N LEU A 40 14.86 -24.49 40.34
CA LEU A 40 15.32 -23.18 39.88
C LEU A 40 15.67 -22.21 41.00
N TRP A 41 15.19 -22.46 42.22
CA TRP A 41 15.19 -21.44 43.28
C TRP A 41 15.77 -21.93 44.60
N ASN A 42 16.15 -23.21 44.70
CA ASN A 42 16.78 -23.76 45.90
C ASN A 42 18.20 -24.31 45.64
N SER A 43 19.05 -23.48 45.05
CA SER A 43 20.49 -23.77 44.89
C SER A 43 21.31 -23.60 46.17
N LYS A 44 20.66 -23.33 47.31
CA LYS A 44 21.30 -23.35 48.62
C LYS A 44 20.63 -24.43 49.45
N GLU A 45 21.43 -25.33 50.00
CA GLU A 45 21.06 -26.24 51.08
C GLU A 45 20.47 -25.41 52.22
N SER A 46 19.16 -25.17 52.20
CA SER A 46 18.47 -24.50 53.29
C SER A 46 18.24 -25.56 54.36
N GLU A 47 19.11 -25.60 55.37
CA GLU A 47 18.90 -26.43 56.55
C GLU A 47 17.50 -26.13 57.12
N THR A 48 16.63 -27.13 57.12
CA THR A 48 15.29 -27.01 57.68
C THR A 48 15.24 -27.74 59.01
N LYS A 49 14.84 -27.04 60.08
CA LYS A 49 14.76 -27.60 61.43
C LYS A 49 13.66 -28.66 61.62
N VAL A 50 12.77 -28.83 60.63
CA VAL A 50 11.59 -29.71 60.69
C VAL A 50 11.33 -30.30 59.30
N LEU A 51 10.86 -31.55 59.26
CA LEU A 51 10.35 -32.22 58.06
C LEU A 51 9.14 -31.46 57.47
N GLN A 52 9.21 -31.10 56.18
CA GLN A 52 8.17 -30.32 55.51
C GLN A 52 7.74 -30.95 54.19
N VAL A 53 6.43 -31.00 53.95
CA VAL A 53 5.86 -31.38 52.65
C VAL A 53 5.71 -30.12 51.80
N GLU A 54 6.36 -30.11 50.64
CA GLU A 54 6.32 -29.00 49.70
C GLU A 54 5.45 -29.36 48.49
N GLU A 55 4.50 -28.50 48.18
CA GLU A 55 3.83 -28.44 46.89
C GLU A 55 4.71 -27.63 45.94
N ARG A 56 5.03 -28.22 44.79
CA ARG A 56 5.82 -27.60 43.74
C ARG A 56 5.05 -27.66 42.43
N ILE A 57 5.30 -26.70 41.55
CA ILE A 57 4.73 -26.69 40.20
C ILE A 57 5.87 -26.87 39.21
N GLU A 58 5.77 -27.90 38.39
CA GLU A 58 6.67 -28.11 37.27
C GLU A 58 6.20 -27.23 36.11
N TYR A 59 7.09 -26.38 35.61
CA TYR A 59 6.84 -25.59 34.41
C TYR A 59 7.70 -26.11 33.26
N PHE A 60 7.17 -25.98 32.05
CA PHE A 60 7.98 -26.01 30.86
C PHE A 60 8.77 -24.71 30.79
N HIS A 61 10.09 -24.81 30.65
CA HIS A 61 10.99 -23.66 30.62
C HIS A 61 11.64 -23.49 29.26
N PHE A 62 11.77 -22.24 28.88
CA PHE A 62 12.72 -21.81 27.87
C PHE A 62 13.87 -21.10 28.61
N MET A 63 15.06 -21.69 28.58
CA MET A 63 16.20 -21.24 29.39
C MET A 63 15.91 -21.30 30.90
N TYR A 64 15.78 -20.15 31.57
CA TYR A 64 15.44 -20.02 33.00
C TYR A 64 14.05 -19.39 33.20
N ILE A 65 13.31 -19.13 32.12
CA ILE A 65 12.01 -18.47 32.17
C ILE A 65 10.92 -19.55 32.17
N PRO A 66 10.07 -19.63 33.22
CA PRO A 66 8.89 -20.51 33.21
C PRO A 66 7.90 -20.01 32.16
N VAL A 67 7.54 -20.86 31.21
CA VAL A 67 6.63 -20.50 30.11
C VAL A 67 5.19 -20.87 30.46
N PHE A 68 4.94 -22.12 30.84
CA PHE A 68 3.62 -22.56 31.28
C PHE A 68 3.70 -23.72 32.29
N PRO A 69 2.79 -23.78 33.27
CA PRO A 69 2.74 -24.88 34.24
C PRO A 69 2.31 -26.17 33.54
N VAL A 70 2.93 -27.29 33.94
CA VAL A 70 2.71 -28.62 33.37
C VAL A 70 2.00 -29.52 34.37
N THR A 71 2.54 -29.63 35.59
CA THR A 71 1.96 -30.49 36.63
C THR A 71 2.34 -30.03 38.04
N HIS A 72 1.62 -30.53 39.04
CA HIS A 72 1.99 -30.43 40.44
C HIS A 72 2.90 -31.60 40.82
N VAL A 73 3.91 -31.30 41.62
CA VAL A 73 4.86 -32.27 42.17
C VAL A 73 4.91 -32.09 43.67
N TRP A 74 4.80 -33.20 44.40
CA TRP A 74 4.88 -33.23 45.85
C TRP A 74 6.24 -33.73 46.28
N THR A 75 6.91 -32.98 47.15
CA THR A 75 8.24 -33.34 47.63
C THR A 75 8.32 -33.22 49.14
N LEU A 76 9.11 -34.09 49.76
CA LEU A 76 9.48 -33.99 51.18
C LEU A 76 10.84 -33.31 51.28
N ARG A 77 10.92 -32.24 52.07
CA ARG A 77 12.20 -31.66 52.49
C ARG A 77 12.55 -32.22 53.86
N LYS A 78 13.69 -32.91 53.95
CA LYS A 78 14.23 -33.43 55.21
C LYS A 78 15.19 -32.43 55.84
N GLU A 79 15.60 -32.73 57.08
CA GLU A 79 16.50 -31.89 57.86
C GLU A 79 17.85 -31.65 57.17
N ASP A 80 18.29 -32.60 56.34
CA ASP A 80 19.47 -32.50 55.47
C ASP A 80 19.32 -31.46 54.33
N GLY A 81 18.18 -30.77 54.25
CA GLY A 81 17.85 -29.80 53.22
C GLY A 81 17.58 -30.42 51.84
N LYS A 82 17.68 -31.75 51.69
CA LYS A 82 17.46 -32.46 50.43
C LYS A 82 15.98 -32.72 50.20
N LEU A 83 15.66 -32.81 48.90
CA LEU A 83 14.32 -33.05 48.41
C LEU A 83 14.15 -34.50 48.03
N TYR A 84 13.03 -35.06 48.45
CA TYR A 84 12.65 -36.44 48.17
C TYR A 84 11.28 -36.47 47.50
N SER A 85 11.08 -37.38 46.56
CA SER A 85 9.81 -37.51 45.84
C SER A 85 8.75 -38.16 46.73
N LEU A 86 7.54 -37.59 46.75
CA LEU A 86 6.37 -38.15 47.43
C LEU A 86 5.37 -38.80 46.47
N GLU A 87 5.77 -39.11 45.23
CA GLU A 87 4.85 -39.64 44.20
C GLU A 87 4.18 -40.95 44.65
N SER A 88 4.89 -41.81 45.40
CA SER A 88 4.39 -43.08 45.93
C SER A 88 3.20 -42.93 46.90
N VAL A 89 3.06 -41.78 47.56
CA VAL A 89 1.99 -41.50 48.54
C VAL A 89 1.15 -40.28 48.17
N LYS A 90 1.27 -39.80 46.94
CA LYS A 90 0.55 -38.63 46.41
C LYS A 90 -0.94 -38.63 46.70
N TYR A 91 -1.59 -39.80 46.59
CA TYR A 91 -3.03 -39.94 46.85
C TYR A 91 -3.43 -39.61 48.31
N LYS A 92 -2.55 -39.84 49.29
CA LYS A 92 -2.79 -39.47 50.70
C LYS A 92 -2.63 -37.97 50.94
N ILE A 93 -1.74 -37.34 50.19
CA ILE A 93 -1.49 -35.90 50.27
C ILE A 93 -2.65 -35.14 49.62
N GLU A 94 -3.05 -35.55 48.41
CA GLU A 94 -4.13 -34.92 47.65
C GLU A 94 -5.52 -35.08 48.29
N SER A 95 -5.72 -36.08 49.16
CA SER A 95 -6.96 -36.24 49.91
C SER A 95 -7.08 -35.27 51.10
N ARG A 96 -5.96 -34.78 51.63
CA ARG A 96 -5.89 -33.85 52.76
C ARG A 96 -5.76 -32.39 52.32
N VAL A 97 -5.21 -32.13 51.13
CA VAL A 97 -5.01 -30.78 50.59
C VAL A 97 -6.14 -30.38 49.64
N LYS A 98 -6.65 -29.14 49.76
CA LYS A 98 -7.61 -28.59 48.80
C LYS A 98 -6.96 -28.50 47.41
N LYS A 99 -7.59 -29.10 46.40
CA LYS A 99 -7.15 -29.00 44.99
C LYS A 99 -7.04 -27.52 44.59
N SER A 100 -5.82 -27.06 44.30
CA SER A 100 -5.58 -25.76 43.70
C SER A 100 -6.08 -25.80 42.25
N ARG A 101 -6.92 -24.83 41.86
CA ARG A 101 -7.35 -24.69 40.45
C ARG A 101 -6.34 -23.80 39.74
N TYR A 102 -5.78 -24.27 38.63
CA TYR A 102 -4.96 -23.42 37.78
C TYR A 102 -5.80 -22.25 37.24
N PRO A 103 -5.29 -21.02 37.32
CA PRO A 103 -5.91 -19.92 36.63
C PRO A 103 -5.79 -20.13 35.11
N ILE A 104 -6.93 -20.21 34.41
CA ILE A 104 -6.98 -20.43 32.95
C ILE A 104 -6.10 -19.44 32.17
N TYR A 105 -5.88 -18.24 32.71
CA TYR A 105 -5.08 -17.19 32.07
C TYR A 105 -3.61 -17.58 31.83
N THR A 106 -3.02 -18.53 32.58
CA THR A 106 -1.63 -18.97 32.34
C THR A 106 -1.47 -19.70 31.02
N PHE A 107 -2.53 -20.30 30.48
CA PHE A 107 -2.52 -20.96 29.16
C PHE A 107 -2.90 -20.01 28.03
N MET A 108 -3.70 -18.97 28.32
CA MET A 108 -4.15 -18.00 27.32
C MET A 108 -3.06 -17.01 26.91
N LEU A 109 -2.17 -16.63 27.82
CA LEU A 109 -1.11 -15.65 27.56
C LEU A 109 -0.21 -16.02 26.37
N PRO A 110 0.41 -17.22 26.29
CA PRO A 110 1.26 -17.58 25.14
C PRO A 110 0.46 -17.65 23.83
N LEU A 111 -0.81 -18.06 23.91
CA LEU A 111 -1.69 -18.15 22.75
C LEU A 111 -2.04 -16.75 22.20
N LEU A 112 -2.26 -15.77 23.07
CA LEU A 112 -2.44 -14.37 22.71
C LEU A 112 -1.18 -13.78 22.08
N VAL A 113 0.00 -14.06 22.65
CA VAL A 113 1.28 -13.58 22.09
C VAL A 113 1.49 -14.12 20.67
N LEU A 114 1.25 -15.41 20.44
CA LEU A 114 1.34 -16.02 19.11
C LEU A 114 0.34 -15.42 18.12
N LEU A 115 -0.89 -15.16 18.58
CA LEU A 115 -1.92 -14.52 17.77
C LEU A 115 -1.52 -13.09 17.38
N SER A 116 -1.00 -12.29 18.32
CA SER A 116 -0.51 -10.93 18.06
C SER A 116 0.63 -10.90 17.04
N ILE A 117 1.60 -11.81 17.14
CA ILE A 117 2.69 -11.94 16.17
C ILE A 117 2.13 -12.28 14.78
N SER A 118 1.20 -13.23 14.71
CA SER A 118 0.59 -13.66 13.45
C SER A 118 -0.18 -12.51 12.76
N ILE A 119 -0.97 -11.76 13.54
CA ILE A 119 -1.71 -10.58 13.05
C ILE A 119 -0.73 -9.50 12.56
N TYR A 120 0.36 -9.26 13.29
CA TYR A 120 1.38 -8.30 12.90
C TYR A 120 2.03 -8.67 11.56
N ILE A 121 2.46 -9.91 11.41
CA ILE A 121 3.06 -10.42 10.16
C ILE A 121 2.06 -10.27 9.00
N LEU A 122 0.81 -10.70 9.19
CA LEU A 122 -0.22 -10.60 8.16
C LEU A 122 -0.50 -9.15 7.76
N SER A 123 -0.55 -8.21 8.71
CA SER A 123 -0.79 -6.80 8.46
C SER A 123 0.34 -6.15 7.65
N VAL A 124 1.59 -6.44 8.00
CA VAL A 124 2.76 -5.83 7.33
C VAL A 124 2.99 -6.43 5.95
N TYR A 125 3.07 -7.76 5.86
CA TYR A 125 3.37 -8.45 4.61
C TYR A 125 2.16 -8.50 3.67
N GLY A 126 0.96 -8.70 4.21
CA GLY A 126 -0.27 -8.73 3.42
C GLY A 126 -0.55 -7.40 2.73
N LYS A 127 -0.38 -6.26 3.43
CA LYS A 127 -0.55 -4.93 2.80
C LYS A 127 0.47 -4.68 1.68
N LYS A 128 1.73 -5.08 1.87
CA LYS A 128 2.77 -4.91 0.85
C LYS A 128 2.46 -5.73 -0.40
N HIS A 129 2.11 -7.00 -0.25
CA HIS A 129 1.72 -7.87 -1.37
C HIS A 129 0.46 -7.39 -2.08
N LEU A 130 -0.56 -6.97 -1.32
CA LEU A 130 -1.80 -6.46 -1.92
C LEU A 130 -1.56 -5.19 -2.75
N ARG A 131 -0.69 -4.29 -2.27
CA ARG A 131 -0.31 -3.08 -3.03
C ARG A 131 0.44 -3.42 -4.30
N ALA A 132 1.45 -4.29 -4.23
CA ALA A 132 2.19 -4.74 -5.41
C ALA A 132 1.25 -5.39 -6.44
N TYR A 133 0.41 -6.34 -5.99
CA TYR A 133 -0.58 -7.00 -6.84
C TYR A 133 -1.53 -6.02 -7.53
N ARG A 134 -2.05 -5.02 -6.80
CA ARG A 134 -2.93 -3.98 -7.38
C ARG A 134 -2.19 -3.12 -8.42
N GLN A 135 -0.94 -2.77 -8.16
CA GLN A 135 -0.13 -1.99 -9.10
C GLN A 135 0.15 -2.78 -10.37
N ASP A 136 0.53 -4.05 -10.25
CA ASP A 136 0.79 -4.93 -11.40
C ASP A 136 -0.47 -5.19 -12.21
N LYS A 137 -1.61 -5.44 -11.54
CA LYS A 137 -2.90 -5.58 -12.20
C LYS A 137 -3.30 -4.30 -12.94
N LYS A 138 -3.10 -3.12 -12.35
CA LYS A 138 -3.38 -1.84 -13.02
C LYS A 138 -2.49 -1.65 -14.25
N LYS A 139 -1.18 -1.99 -14.15
CA LYS A 139 -0.26 -1.94 -15.30
C LYS A 139 -0.72 -2.89 -16.40
N GLN A 140 -1.11 -4.11 -16.07
CA GLN A 140 -1.62 -5.08 -17.04
C GLN A 140 -2.87 -4.58 -17.75
N ILE A 141 -3.88 -4.10 -17.00
CA ILE A 141 -5.10 -3.50 -17.59
C ILE A 141 -4.76 -2.34 -18.52
N THR A 142 -3.81 -1.49 -18.12
CA THR A 142 -3.36 -0.35 -18.95
C THR A 142 -2.75 -0.84 -20.27
N LYS A 143 -1.91 -1.89 -20.22
CA LYS A 143 -1.29 -2.50 -21.40
C LYS A 143 -2.34 -3.15 -22.32
N GLU A 144 -3.28 -3.90 -21.76
CA GLU A 144 -4.38 -4.50 -22.51
C GLU A 144 -5.24 -3.43 -23.21
N LEU A 145 -5.53 -2.32 -22.55
CA LEU A 145 -6.27 -1.19 -23.13
C LEU A 145 -5.48 -0.48 -24.24
N LEU A 146 -4.15 -0.38 -24.12
CA LEU A 146 -3.30 0.16 -25.18
C LEU A 146 -3.27 -0.74 -26.41
N LEU A 147 -3.17 -2.06 -26.20
CA LEU A 147 -3.24 -3.04 -27.30
C LEU A 147 -4.62 -3.00 -27.98
N SER A 148 -5.71 -2.98 -27.20
CA SER A 148 -7.05 -2.92 -27.77
C SER A 148 -7.25 -1.63 -28.57
N LYS A 149 -6.74 -0.49 -28.06
CA LYS A 149 -6.78 0.79 -28.78
C LYS A 149 -5.98 0.72 -30.08
N LEU A 150 -4.79 0.12 -30.05
CA LEU A 150 -3.94 -0.04 -31.22
C LEU A 150 -4.56 -0.95 -32.28
N ASP A 151 -5.24 -2.03 -31.86
CA ASP A 151 -6.00 -2.91 -32.75
C ASP A 151 -7.20 -2.23 -33.40
N SER A 152 -7.89 -1.35 -32.66
CA SER A 152 -9.08 -0.64 -33.14
C SER A 152 -8.78 0.66 -33.90
N ALA A 153 -7.54 1.16 -33.87
CA ALA A 153 -7.20 2.44 -34.45
C ALA A 153 -7.07 2.33 -35.97
N GLU A 154 -7.93 3.03 -36.71
CA GLU A 154 -7.81 3.18 -38.15
C GLU A 154 -6.79 4.27 -38.48
N PRO A 155 -5.82 4.01 -39.37
CA PRO A 155 -4.91 5.05 -39.84
C PRO A 155 -5.67 6.17 -40.58
N PRO A 156 -5.25 7.45 -40.42
CA PRO A 156 -4.09 7.88 -39.65
C PRO A 156 -4.37 7.98 -38.14
N PHE A 157 -3.39 7.55 -37.35
CA PHE A 157 -3.41 7.72 -35.89
C PHE A 157 -2.00 8.00 -35.36
N TYR A 158 -1.90 8.33 -34.07
CA TYR A 158 -0.69 8.83 -33.45
C TYR A 158 -0.30 8.03 -32.22
N ILE A 159 1.00 7.83 -32.05
CA ILE A 159 1.60 7.06 -30.95
C ILE A 159 2.48 8.02 -30.15
N VAL A 160 2.25 8.05 -28.83
CA VAL A 160 3.08 8.80 -27.88
C VAL A 160 4.07 7.83 -27.25
N LEU A 161 5.35 8.06 -27.51
CA LEU A 161 6.45 7.27 -26.98
C LEU A 161 7.15 8.05 -25.86
N ALA A 162 7.24 7.44 -24.68
CA ALA A 162 8.12 7.93 -23.61
C ALA A 162 9.56 7.56 -23.97
N LYS A 163 10.46 8.54 -24.03
CA LYS A 163 11.88 8.31 -24.30
C LYS A 163 12.64 8.22 -22.98
N ASP A 164 13.32 7.10 -22.74
CA ASP A 164 13.99 6.88 -21.47
C ASP A 164 15.07 7.95 -21.20
N GLY A 165 15.17 8.38 -19.93
CA GLY A 165 16.10 9.42 -19.50
C GLY A 165 15.78 10.87 -19.91
N LEU A 166 14.70 11.13 -20.65
CA LEU A 166 14.24 12.48 -21.00
C LEU A 166 12.79 12.68 -20.54
N SER A 167 12.48 13.83 -19.91
CA SER A 167 11.10 14.22 -19.57
C SER A 167 10.22 14.54 -20.80
N LYS A 168 10.70 14.24 -22.01
CA LYS A 168 10.09 14.61 -23.28
C LYS A 168 9.51 13.37 -23.94
N ASN A 169 8.19 13.37 -24.09
CA ASN A 169 7.49 12.43 -24.95
C ASN A 169 7.74 12.78 -26.42
N THR A 170 7.82 11.76 -27.27
CA THR A 170 7.89 11.93 -28.72
C THR A 170 6.58 11.46 -29.35
N LEU A 171 6.07 12.23 -30.30
CA LEU A 171 4.86 11.90 -31.05
C LEU A 171 5.27 11.33 -32.41
N GLN A 172 4.67 10.21 -32.80
CA GLN A 172 4.83 9.61 -34.12
C GLN A 172 3.47 9.38 -34.76
N ARG A 173 3.38 9.55 -36.09
CA ARG A 173 2.16 9.30 -36.85
C ARG A 173 2.28 7.96 -37.59
N VAL A 174 1.22 7.17 -37.52
CA VAL A 174 1.01 5.97 -38.34
C VAL A 174 0.11 6.36 -39.50
N ASP A 175 0.61 6.23 -40.72
CA ASP A 175 -0.11 6.66 -41.93
C ASP A 175 -0.99 5.57 -42.52
N SER A 176 -0.50 4.33 -42.48
CA SER A 176 -1.19 3.19 -43.06
C SER A 176 -0.78 1.89 -42.38
N MET A 177 -1.61 0.87 -42.60
CA MET A 177 -1.37 -0.49 -42.15
C MET A 177 -1.68 -1.44 -43.31
N VAL A 178 -0.70 -2.26 -43.71
CA VAL A 178 -0.85 -3.27 -44.78
C VAL A 178 -0.25 -4.58 -44.26
N ASP A 179 -1.02 -5.67 -44.31
CA ASP A 179 -0.56 -7.02 -43.95
C ASP A 179 0.27 -7.05 -42.66
N GLN A 180 -0.30 -6.50 -41.57
CA GLN A 180 0.32 -6.43 -40.24
C GLN A 180 1.60 -5.57 -40.15
N THR A 181 1.88 -4.76 -41.16
CA THR A 181 3.00 -3.80 -41.16
C THR A 181 2.45 -2.38 -41.05
N TYR A 182 2.93 -1.64 -40.07
CA TYR A 182 2.63 -0.23 -39.86
C TYR A 182 3.68 0.65 -40.56
N PHE A 183 3.21 1.68 -41.28
CA PHE A 183 4.05 2.68 -41.91
C PHE A 183 4.03 3.95 -41.06
N ILE A 184 5.16 4.21 -40.39
CA ILE A 184 5.28 5.26 -39.38
C ILE A 184 6.15 6.38 -39.92
N SER A 185 5.59 7.59 -39.95
CA SER A 185 6.31 8.77 -40.39
C SER A 185 6.97 9.50 -39.25
N LYS A 186 8.22 9.91 -39.48
CA LYS A 186 9.00 10.70 -38.53
C LYS A 186 8.59 12.17 -38.66
N LEU A 187 7.84 12.69 -37.69
CA LEU A 187 7.48 14.10 -37.64
C LEU A 187 8.74 14.98 -37.44
N PRO A 188 8.88 16.12 -38.15
CA PRO A 188 9.96 17.06 -37.90
C PRO A 188 9.89 17.63 -36.48
N LEU A 189 11.05 17.81 -35.85
CA LEU A 189 11.22 18.18 -34.43
C LEU A 189 10.67 19.56 -34.03
N LYS A 190 10.29 20.41 -34.99
CA LYS A 190 9.68 21.72 -34.75
C LYS A 190 8.35 21.81 -35.48
N ILE A 191 7.27 21.53 -34.76
CA ILE A 191 5.94 22.02 -35.06
C ILE A 191 5.72 23.17 -34.08
N ASP A 192 6.36 24.32 -34.33
CA ASP A 192 6.33 25.47 -33.41
C ASP A 192 5.11 26.39 -33.65
N THR A 193 4.27 26.13 -34.65
CA THR A 193 3.09 26.95 -34.95
C THR A 193 1.93 26.11 -35.48
N PHE A 194 1.04 25.67 -34.59
CA PHE A 194 -0.31 25.17 -34.92
C PHE A 194 -1.25 26.33 -35.32
N GLU A 195 -0.76 27.35 -36.01
CA GLU A 195 -1.46 28.64 -36.06
C GLU A 195 -2.69 28.64 -36.99
N TYR A 196 -2.86 27.67 -37.89
CA TYR A 196 -3.98 27.72 -38.87
C TYR A 196 -4.53 26.37 -39.37
N GLY A 197 -4.18 25.22 -38.78
CA GLY A 197 -4.68 23.93 -39.29
C GLY A 197 -4.58 22.75 -38.33
N THR A 198 -5.37 21.72 -38.59
CA THR A 198 -5.33 20.45 -37.84
C THR A 198 -3.93 19.82 -37.92
N LEU A 199 -3.63 18.91 -36.99
CA LEU A 199 -2.34 18.18 -36.98
C LEU A 199 -2.13 17.42 -38.29
N ASP A 200 -3.23 16.99 -38.92
CA ASP A 200 -3.26 16.43 -40.26
C ASP A 200 -2.86 17.42 -41.35
N TYR A 201 -3.39 18.65 -41.35
CA TYR A 201 -2.98 19.68 -42.31
C TYR A 201 -1.49 20.03 -42.20
N THR A 202 -1.00 20.18 -40.96
CA THR A 202 0.42 20.43 -40.69
C THR A 202 1.29 19.28 -41.19
N TYR A 203 0.82 18.05 -40.99
CA TYR A 203 1.48 16.85 -41.48
C TYR A 203 1.53 16.81 -43.01
N TYR A 204 0.42 17.05 -43.70
CA TYR A 204 0.37 17.07 -45.17
C TYR A 204 1.29 18.15 -45.76
N SER A 205 1.28 19.36 -45.19
CA SER A 205 2.19 20.43 -45.59
C SER A 205 3.66 20.04 -45.39
N ALA A 206 3.97 19.37 -44.28
CA ALA A 206 5.32 18.86 -44.03
C ALA A 206 5.71 17.70 -44.97
N LEU A 207 4.78 16.82 -45.32
CA LEU A 207 4.97 15.75 -46.31
C LEU A 207 5.32 16.32 -47.68
N GLU A 208 4.53 17.29 -48.13
CA GLU A 208 4.72 17.99 -49.40
C GLU A 208 6.06 18.73 -49.44
N LYS A 209 6.43 19.38 -48.33
CA LYS A 209 7.64 20.19 -48.23
C LYS A 209 8.93 19.39 -47.98
N TYR A 210 8.88 18.32 -47.19
CA TYR A 210 10.09 17.68 -46.63
C TYR A 210 10.30 16.22 -47.01
N ARG A 211 9.44 15.58 -47.83
CA ARG A 211 9.54 14.14 -48.18
C ARG A 211 9.84 13.28 -46.94
N LEU A 212 8.85 13.16 -46.05
CA LEU A 212 9.00 12.42 -44.80
C LEU A 212 9.47 10.98 -45.05
N ILE A 213 10.41 10.52 -44.23
CA ILE A 213 10.89 9.14 -44.26
C ILE A 213 9.89 8.29 -43.48
N GLN A 214 9.28 7.32 -44.17
CA GLN A 214 8.45 6.29 -43.57
C GLN A 214 9.33 5.14 -43.07
N THR A 215 9.13 4.75 -41.82
CA THR A 215 9.72 3.55 -41.22
C THR A 215 8.67 2.46 -41.19
N GLN A 216 9.03 1.27 -41.66
CA GLN A 216 8.17 0.09 -41.61
C GLN A 216 8.38 -0.63 -40.28
N VAL A 217 7.30 -0.91 -39.57
CA VAL A 217 7.35 -1.60 -38.27
C VAL A 217 6.29 -2.69 -38.25
N SER A 218 6.70 -3.93 -37.94
CA SER A 218 5.74 -5.02 -37.81
C SER A 218 4.82 -4.82 -36.60
N LYS A 219 3.61 -5.35 -36.67
CA LYS A 219 2.62 -5.30 -35.58
C LYS A 219 3.18 -5.87 -34.28
N ASP A 220 3.86 -7.00 -34.35
CA ASP A 220 4.51 -7.63 -33.19
C ASP A 220 5.58 -6.74 -32.56
N SER A 221 6.36 -6.00 -33.38
CA SER A 221 7.35 -5.06 -32.88
C SER A 221 6.69 -3.88 -32.16
N LEU A 222 5.56 -3.39 -32.68
CA LEU A 222 4.80 -2.32 -32.03
C LEU A 222 4.18 -2.80 -30.70
N TYR A 223 3.73 -4.05 -30.65
CA TYR A 223 3.14 -4.66 -29.47
C TYR A 223 4.20 -4.84 -28.39
N SER A 224 5.42 -5.19 -28.78
CA SER A 224 6.54 -5.34 -27.85
C SER A 224 6.88 -4.01 -27.16
N LEU A 225 6.68 -2.87 -27.83
CA LEU A 225 6.82 -1.52 -27.23
C LEU A 225 5.74 -1.20 -26.17
N VAL A 226 4.55 -1.81 -26.23
CA VAL A 226 3.53 -1.69 -25.16
C VAL A 226 4.00 -2.42 -23.89
N TYR A 227 4.74 -3.52 -24.06
CA TYR A 227 5.26 -4.28 -22.93
C TYR A 227 6.57 -3.71 -22.36
N GLY A 228 7.21 -2.77 -23.05
CA GLY A 228 8.54 -2.26 -22.71
C GLY A 228 9.68 -3.22 -23.08
N ASN A 229 9.39 -4.21 -23.94
CA ASN A 229 10.37 -5.17 -24.44
C ASN A 229 10.70 -4.79 -25.88
N SER A 230 11.60 -3.85 -26.11
CA SER A 230 12.05 -3.56 -27.46
C SER A 230 13.24 -4.46 -27.81
N TYR A 231 13.08 -5.32 -28.82
CA TYR A 231 14.21 -6.03 -29.46
C TYR A 231 15.08 -5.08 -30.30
N LEU A 232 14.61 -3.86 -30.52
CA LEU A 232 15.33 -2.73 -31.06
C LEU A 232 15.81 -1.94 -29.86
N HIS A 233 17.09 -1.58 -29.73
CA HIS A 233 17.70 -0.79 -28.65
C HIS A 233 17.14 0.65 -28.48
N LEU A 234 15.83 0.78 -28.49
CA LEU A 234 15.02 1.97 -28.33
C LEU A 234 14.23 1.72 -27.05
N ASP A 235 14.73 2.26 -25.94
CA ASP A 235 14.04 2.27 -24.64
C ASP A 235 12.83 3.23 -24.72
N ASN A 236 11.85 2.87 -25.55
CA ASN A 236 10.66 3.65 -25.81
C ASN A 236 9.43 2.81 -25.45
N GLU A 237 8.62 3.30 -24.51
CA GLU A 237 7.35 2.67 -24.13
C GLU A 237 6.19 3.46 -24.75
N ILE A 238 5.24 2.75 -25.37
CA ILE A 238 3.99 3.39 -25.83
C ILE A 238 3.18 3.80 -24.60
N LYS A 239 2.95 5.11 -24.45
CA LYS A 239 2.14 5.67 -23.37
C LYS A 239 0.68 5.87 -23.78
N LYS A 240 0.46 6.27 -25.03
CA LYS A 240 -0.87 6.57 -25.56
C LYS A 240 -0.93 6.26 -27.06
N VAL A 241 -2.11 5.80 -27.49
CA VAL A 241 -2.54 5.78 -28.89
C VAL A 241 -3.69 6.79 -29.00
N LEU A 242 -3.58 7.71 -29.95
CA LEU A 242 -4.53 8.80 -30.19
C LEU A 242 -5.02 8.71 -31.63
N SER A 243 -6.32 8.66 -31.82
CA SER A 243 -6.92 8.82 -33.16
C SER A 243 -6.71 10.25 -33.69
N ALA A 244 -6.78 10.44 -35.01
CA ALA A 244 -6.78 11.77 -35.60
C ALA A 244 -7.87 12.66 -34.98
N LYS A 245 -9.09 12.12 -34.83
CA LYS A 245 -10.21 12.80 -34.19
C LYS A 245 -9.92 13.21 -32.75
N GLU A 246 -9.30 12.36 -31.93
CA GLU A 246 -8.94 12.70 -30.53
C GLU A 246 -7.91 13.83 -30.44
N LEU A 247 -7.08 14.03 -31.47
CA LEU A 247 -6.14 15.14 -31.56
C LEU A 247 -6.75 16.41 -32.18
N GLU A 248 -7.81 16.25 -32.96
CA GLU A 248 -8.59 17.36 -33.54
C GLU A 248 -9.68 17.86 -32.59
N THR A 249 -10.05 17.08 -31.56
CA THR A 249 -10.93 17.54 -30.50
C THR A 249 -10.14 18.07 -29.31
N PRO A 250 -10.52 19.22 -28.73
CA PRO A 250 -10.02 19.65 -27.44
C PRO A 250 -10.32 18.62 -26.36
N LYS A 251 -9.32 18.29 -25.53
CA LYS A 251 -9.47 17.33 -24.43
C LYS A 251 -8.81 17.87 -23.19
N LEU A 252 -9.61 18.26 -22.20
CA LEU A 252 -9.12 18.82 -20.95
C LEU A 252 -9.10 17.77 -19.84
N GLU A 253 -7.98 17.70 -19.13
CA GLU A 253 -7.86 17.03 -17.83
C GLU A 253 -7.81 18.12 -16.77
N ILE A 254 -8.79 18.13 -15.88
CA ILE A 254 -8.94 19.16 -14.86
C ILE A 254 -8.73 18.49 -13.51
N SER A 255 -7.92 19.09 -12.66
CA SER A 255 -7.57 18.54 -11.35
C SER A 255 -7.32 19.66 -10.33
N PHE A 256 -7.41 19.34 -9.05
CA PHE A 256 -7.13 20.28 -7.96
C PHE A 256 -5.83 19.94 -7.26
N ASN A 257 -5.07 20.98 -6.91
CA ASN A 257 -3.85 20.87 -6.12
C ASN A 257 -3.85 21.92 -4.99
N ASP A 258 -2.81 21.92 -4.17
CA ASP A 258 -2.67 22.82 -3.01
C ASP A 258 -2.67 24.32 -3.38
N GLN A 259 -2.48 24.67 -4.66
CA GLN A 259 -2.39 26.05 -5.16
C GLN A 259 -3.66 26.50 -5.88
N GLY A 260 -4.55 25.57 -6.28
CA GLY A 260 -5.82 25.86 -6.94
C GLY A 260 -6.21 24.80 -7.96
N LEU A 261 -6.69 25.25 -9.13
CA LEU A 261 -7.22 24.42 -10.21
C LEU A 261 -6.19 24.30 -11.32
N GLU A 262 -5.72 23.09 -11.62
CA GLU A 262 -4.86 22.81 -12.77
C GLU A 262 -5.69 22.24 -13.92
N ILE A 263 -5.63 22.88 -15.08
CA ILE A 263 -6.29 22.42 -16.32
C ILE A 263 -5.19 22.10 -17.33
N LYS A 264 -5.12 20.85 -17.76
CA LYS A 264 -4.15 20.35 -18.72
C LYS A 264 -4.84 19.99 -20.03
N ASN A 265 -4.36 20.56 -21.14
CA ASN A 265 -4.84 20.17 -22.45
C ASN A 265 -4.12 18.89 -22.91
N LEU A 266 -4.88 17.89 -23.37
CA LEU A 266 -4.39 16.62 -23.91
C LEU A 266 -4.77 16.43 -25.39
N GLY A 267 -5.50 17.37 -26.00
CA GLY A 267 -6.02 17.30 -27.37
C GLY A 267 -5.58 18.49 -28.23
N LYS A 268 -6.46 18.92 -29.14
CA LYS A 268 -6.24 20.08 -30.04
C LYS A 268 -5.85 21.32 -29.23
N PRO A 269 -4.87 22.13 -29.66
CA PRO A 269 -4.55 23.38 -28.99
C PRO A 269 -5.79 24.27 -28.87
N ILE A 270 -5.97 24.86 -27.71
CA ILE A 270 -7.09 25.77 -27.43
C ILE A 270 -6.59 27.00 -26.72
N THR A 271 -7.36 28.08 -26.77
CA THR A 271 -7.11 29.28 -26.00
C THR A 271 -8.09 29.32 -24.85
N PHE A 272 -7.57 29.45 -23.63
CA PHE A 272 -8.42 29.80 -22.49
C PHE A 272 -8.87 31.26 -22.66
N ILE A 273 -10.15 31.48 -22.88
CA ILE A 273 -10.69 32.82 -23.12
C ILE A 273 -10.92 33.51 -21.78
N ASN A 274 -11.76 32.90 -20.94
CA ASN A 274 -12.15 33.49 -19.68
C ASN A 274 -12.77 32.45 -18.74
N PHE A 275 -13.05 32.87 -17.51
CA PHE A 275 -13.87 32.13 -16.56
C PHE A 275 -14.95 33.02 -15.97
N THR A 276 -16.05 32.40 -15.57
CA THR A 276 -17.14 33.02 -14.83
C THR A 276 -17.24 32.36 -13.46
N ASP A 277 -17.10 33.16 -12.41
CA ASP A 277 -17.23 32.72 -11.02
C ASP A 277 -18.69 32.90 -10.57
N ASN A 278 -19.44 31.80 -10.57
CA ASN A 278 -20.82 31.75 -10.12
C ASN A 278 -20.93 31.46 -8.61
N SER A 279 -19.80 31.42 -7.90
CA SER A 279 -19.77 31.28 -6.45
C SER A 279 -20.42 32.48 -5.75
N PRO A 280 -21.05 32.28 -4.57
CA PRO A 280 -21.46 33.38 -3.70
C PRO A 280 -20.32 34.33 -3.33
N GLU A 281 -19.06 33.87 -3.34
CA GLU A 281 -17.88 34.69 -3.03
C GLU A 281 -17.10 35.05 -4.30
N LYS A 282 -17.60 36.06 -5.04
CA LYS A 282 -16.98 36.52 -6.30
C LYS A 282 -15.54 37.00 -6.10
N GLY A 283 -14.64 36.56 -6.99
CA GLY A 283 -13.32 37.17 -7.19
C GLY A 283 -12.15 36.52 -6.42
N LEU A 284 -12.34 35.27 -5.99
CA LEU A 284 -11.30 34.50 -5.28
C LEU A 284 -10.32 33.79 -6.24
N TRP A 285 -10.76 33.55 -7.47
CA TRP A 285 -9.99 32.87 -8.50
C TRP A 285 -9.24 33.87 -9.38
N LYS A 286 -7.99 33.52 -9.70
CA LYS A 286 -7.17 34.24 -10.66
C LYS A 286 -6.72 33.27 -11.75
N PHE A 287 -7.26 33.47 -12.94
CA PHE A 287 -6.77 32.87 -14.17
C PHE A 287 -6.14 33.96 -15.03
N GLU A 288 -5.12 33.61 -15.80
CA GLU A 288 -4.60 34.47 -16.86
C GLU A 288 -5.45 34.26 -18.12
N PRO A 289 -6.28 35.23 -18.54
CA PRO A 289 -7.11 35.09 -19.74
C PRO A 289 -6.25 35.12 -21.01
N ASN A 290 -6.83 34.62 -22.10
CA ASN A 290 -6.19 34.51 -23.42
C ASN A 290 -4.93 33.64 -23.43
N LEU A 291 -4.85 32.64 -22.55
CA LEU A 291 -3.68 31.77 -22.47
C LEU A 291 -3.80 30.62 -23.47
N TYR A 292 -2.85 30.56 -24.40
CA TYR A 292 -2.77 29.51 -25.41
C TYR A 292 -2.26 28.19 -24.82
N LEU A 293 -3.15 27.21 -24.76
CA LEU A 293 -2.93 25.86 -24.23
C LEU A 293 -2.63 24.87 -25.36
N ASP A 294 -1.35 24.71 -25.65
CA ASP A 294 -0.83 23.64 -26.51
C ASP A 294 -1.00 22.25 -25.85
N THR A 295 -0.87 21.17 -26.62
CA THR A 295 -0.98 19.80 -26.12
C THR A 295 0.05 19.54 -25.01
N ASN A 296 -0.40 18.97 -23.89
CA ASN A 296 0.30 18.76 -22.62
C ASN A 296 0.70 20.03 -21.84
N LYS A 297 0.35 21.24 -22.28
CA LYS A 297 0.48 22.42 -21.42
C LYS A 297 -0.66 22.48 -20.41
N SER A 298 -0.39 23.14 -19.29
CA SER A 298 -1.40 23.40 -18.27
C SER A 298 -1.50 24.88 -17.94
N ILE A 299 -2.70 25.28 -17.52
CA ILE A 299 -2.93 26.53 -16.79
C ILE A 299 -3.22 26.20 -15.33
N LEU A 300 -2.79 27.11 -14.46
CA LEU A 300 -3.09 27.04 -13.04
C LEU A 300 -3.95 28.25 -12.66
N GLY A 301 -5.21 27.98 -12.31
CA GLY A 301 -6.07 28.95 -11.65
C GLY A 301 -5.67 29.06 -10.19
N MET A 302 -5.04 30.18 -9.81
CA MET A 302 -4.63 30.41 -8.43
C MET A 302 -5.82 30.84 -7.58
N TYR A 303 -5.97 30.23 -6.42
CA TYR A 303 -6.99 30.60 -5.45
C TYR A 303 -6.40 31.51 -4.37
N SER A 304 -6.95 32.73 -4.22
CA SER A 304 -6.48 33.72 -3.23
C SER A 304 -7.42 33.77 -2.02
N GLN A 305 -7.04 33.07 -0.96
CA GLN A 305 -7.78 33.00 0.30
C GLN A 305 -7.67 34.28 1.17
N LYS A 306 -7.06 35.36 0.68
CA LYS A 306 -6.82 36.57 1.48
C LYS A 306 -8.08 37.35 1.84
N ASN A 307 -9.20 37.08 1.16
CA ASN A 307 -10.48 37.67 1.50
C ASN A 307 -11.49 36.52 1.68
N VAL A 308 -12.22 36.57 2.79
CA VAL A 308 -13.44 35.82 3.12
C VAL A 308 -13.29 34.48 3.86
N LYS A 309 -14.19 34.34 4.85
CA LYS A 309 -14.39 33.24 5.80
C LYS A 309 -15.16 32.09 5.12
N ALA A 310 -14.64 31.52 4.04
CA ALA A 310 -15.29 30.37 3.38
C ALA A 310 -15.56 29.27 4.43
N LYS A 311 -16.83 28.86 4.54
CA LYS A 311 -17.26 27.84 5.50
C LYS A 311 -16.83 26.46 4.99
N ASN A 312 -16.51 25.54 5.90
CA ASN A 312 -16.25 24.15 5.51
C ASN A 312 -17.47 23.57 4.76
N ASN A 313 -17.23 22.81 3.70
CA ASN A 313 -18.22 22.19 2.80
C ASN A 313 -19.04 23.16 1.91
N GLU A 314 -18.56 24.37 1.69
CA GLU A 314 -19.18 25.26 0.70
C GLU A 314 -18.85 24.80 -0.73
N GLU A 315 -19.86 24.74 -1.59
CA GLU A 315 -19.73 24.36 -2.99
C GLU A 315 -19.34 25.58 -3.83
N ILE A 316 -18.28 25.45 -4.61
CA ILE A 316 -17.83 26.45 -5.59
C ILE A 316 -18.19 25.94 -6.97
N ARG A 317 -18.68 26.84 -7.84
CA ARG A 317 -18.97 26.54 -9.25
C ARG A 317 -18.28 27.55 -10.16
N LEU A 318 -17.47 27.04 -11.08
CA LEU A 318 -16.76 27.82 -12.09
C LEU A 318 -17.20 27.38 -13.47
N THR A 319 -17.50 28.34 -14.33
CA THR A 319 -17.66 28.10 -15.77
C THR A 319 -16.40 28.57 -16.48
N LEU A 320 -15.70 27.65 -17.12
CA LEU A 320 -14.48 27.92 -17.87
C LEU A 320 -14.78 27.91 -19.36
N THR A 321 -14.38 28.95 -20.08
CA THR A 321 -14.63 29.10 -21.52
C THR A 321 -13.31 29.01 -22.30
N PHE A 322 -13.30 28.12 -23.29
CA PHE A 322 -12.18 27.91 -24.19
C PHE A 322 -12.61 28.16 -25.64
N ASP A 323 -11.67 28.54 -26.48
CA ASP A 323 -11.84 28.73 -27.92
C ASP A 323 -10.83 27.84 -28.64
N ASP A 324 -11.30 27.01 -29.56
CA ASP A 324 -10.45 26.15 -30.38
C ASP A 324 -10.24 26.66 -31.81
N GLY A 325 -10.70 27.89 -32.08
CA GLY A 325 -10.67 28.57 -33.38
C GLY A 325 -11.91 28.33 -34.25
N GLU A 326 -12.78 27.39 -33.87
CA GLU A 326 -14.00 27.04 -34.60
C GLU A 326 -15.25 27.17 -33.71
N GLU A 327 -15.17 26.71 -32.47
CA GLU A 327 -16.24 26.73 -31.48
C GLU A 327 -15.77 27.18 -30.09
N PHE A 328 -16.71 27.74 -29.32
CA PHE A 328 -16.51 27.96 -27.90
C PHE A 328 -16.88 26.69 -27.13
N ILE A 329 -16.01 26.28 -26.21
CA ILE A 329 -16.21 25.10 -25.38
C ILE A 329 -16.28 25.54 -23.92
N GLU A 330 -17.37 25.19 -23.26
CA GLU A 330 -17.61 25.54 -21.87
C GLU A 330 -17.54 24.31 -20.96
N TYR A 331 -16.87 24.47 -19.82
CA TYR A 331 -16.79 23.47 -18.77
C TYR A 331 -17.30 24.05 -17.45
N GLU A 332 -18.26 23.38 -16.83
CA GLU A 332 -18.67 23.66 -15.47
C GLU A 332 -17.90 22.74 -14.51
N VAL A 333 -17.16 23.34 -13.59
CA VAL A 333 -16.38 22.66 -12.56
C VAL A 333 -16.97 23.02 -11.21
N SER A 334 -17.37 21.99 -10.44
CA SER A 334 -17.82 22.15 -9.07
C SER A 334 -16.99 21.34 -8.08
N GLY A 335 -16.87 21.87 -6.87
CA GLY A 335 -16.26 21.13 -5.77
C GLY A 335 -16.43 21.82 -4.44
N THR A 336 -16.00 21.14 -3.39
CA THR A 336 -16.19 21.59 -2.01
C THR A 336 -14.88 21.82 -1.32
N TYR A 337 -14.95 22.76 -0.40
CA TYR A 337 -13.84 23.10 0.45
C TYR A 337 -13.73 22.18 1.67
N THR A 338 -12.53 21.66 1.91
CA THR A 338 -12.25 20.82 3.09
C THR A 338 -10.98 21.26 3.82
N ASP A 339 -11.07 21.42 5.14
CA ASP A 339 -9.90 21.61 6.00
C ASP A 339 -9.28 20.25 6.37
N ILE A 340 -8.08 19.97 5.84
CA ILE A 340 -7.31 18.76 6.12
C ILE A 340 -6.02 19.17 6.84
N GLY A 341 -6.05 19.15 8.17
CA GLY A 341 -4.86 19.38 9.00
C GLY A 341 -4.37 20.84 9.01
N GLY A 342 -5.28 21.82 8.91
CA GLY A 342 -4.96 23.25 8.90
C GLY A 342 -4.53 23.77 7.52
N ARG A 343 -4.44 22.89 6.52
CA ARG A 343 -4.38 23.24 5.11
C ARG A 343 -5.75 23.00 4.51
N LYS A 344 -6.26 24.03 3.86
CA LYS A 344 -7.59 23.97 3.31
C LYS A 344 -7.46 23.64 1.83
N SER A 345 -7.94 22.45 1.48
CA SER A 345 -7.80 21.84 0.17
C SER A 345 -9.17 21.78 -0.50
N PHE A 346 -9.17 21.99 -1.81
CA PHE A 346 -10.36 21.86 -2.61
C PHE A 346 -10.52 20.41 -3.08
N VAL A 347 -11.71 19.85 -2.92
CA VAL A 347 -12.05 18.50 -3.38
C VAL A 347 -13.05 18.63 -4.51
N GLU A 348 -12.69 18.10 -5.67
CA GLU A 348 -13.56 18.02 -6.84
C GLU A 348 -14.83 17.23 -6.52
N ASN A 349 -15.99 17.77 -6.90
CA ASN A 349 -17.25 17.04 -6.83
C ASN A 349 -17.72 16.62 -8.23
N GLN A 350 -17.67 17.54 -9.21
CA GLN A 350 -18.20 17.26 -10.54
C GLN A 350 -17.56 18.14 -11.62
N ILE A 351 -17.39 17.57 -12.82
CA ILE A 351 -16.94 18.29 -14.02
C ILE A 351 -17.86 17.90 -15.17
N ASN A 352 -18.52 18.89 -15.77
CA ASN A 352 -19.41 18.69 -16.91
C ASN A 352 -18.98 19.60 -18.06
N ARG A 353 -18.96 19.06 -19.29
CA ARG A 353 -18.97 19.90 -20.50
C ARG A 353 -20.39 20.44 -20.66
N VAL A 354 -20.52 21.75 -20.84
CA VAL A 354 -21.79 22.39 -21.19
C VAL A 354 -21.93 22.25 -22.70
N GLU A 355 -22.96 21.55 -23.17
CA GLU A 355 -23.25 21.36 -24.60
C GLU A 355 -23.90 22.59 -25.24
#